data_AF-A0A960FER9-F1
#
_entry.id   AF-A0A960FER9-F1
#
_cell.length_a   1.000
_cell.length_b   1.000
_cell.length_c   1.000
_cell.angle_alpha   90.00
_cell.angle_beta   90.00
_cell.angle_gamma   90.00
#
_symmetry.space_group_name_H-M   'P 1'
#
loop_
_entity.id
_entity.type
_entity.pdbx_description
1 polymer ?
#
loop_
_entity_poly.entity_id
_entity_poly.type
_entity_poly.pdbx_seq_one_letter_code
_entity_poly.pdbx_strand_id
1 'polypeptide(L)'
;MLYLVLIACIASIVAYVKLKQGEVIRFDTPAPPQHVVMTSVAQVGTARRWTTATQTDTNVAFNYHKRPNTVVVIVLLLFGIIPGVVYWMLRSKREALNVMMTASAAPGLTTVQIVSNGYQGKSAGRAVRAALGVSPTAAVTTASTQALPAPRGAFAPPATPLPSPADRRHDAA
;
A
#
# COMPACT_ATOMS: atom_id res chain seq x y z
N MET A 1 11.25 29.31 37.77
CA MET A 1 10.12 28.34 37.68
C MET A 1 9.12 28.74 36.60
N LEU A 2 8.43 29.89 36.69
CA LEU A 2 7.42 30.33 35.70
C LEU A 2 7.93 30.35 34.24
N TYR A 3 9.15 30.85 34.02
CA TYR A 3 9.74 30.96 32.67
C TYR A 3 10.04 29.61 32.01
N LEU A 4 10.50 28.63 32.78
CA LEU A 4 10.74 27.26 32.29
C LEU A 4 9.42 26.57 31.91
N VAL A 5 8.37 26.78 32.69
CA VAL A 5 7.03 26.27 32.40
C VAL A 5 6.49 26.90 31.12
N LEU A 6 6.67 28.21 30.93
CA LEU A 6 6.25 28.92 29.72
C LEU A 6 6.96 28.37 28.46
N ILE A 7 8.29 28.20 28.51
CA ILE A 7 9.06 27.64 27.39
C ILE A 7 8.62 26.21 27.08
N ALA A 8 8.41 25.37 28.09
CA ALA A 8 7.93 24.01 27.91
C ALA A 8 6.52 23.97 27.27
N CYS A 9 5.62 24.87 27.69
CA CYS A 9 4.30 25.02 27.08
C CYS A 9 4.40 25.42 25.61
N ILE A 10 5.20 26.43 25.27
CA ILE A 10 5.38 26.89 23.89
C ILE A 10 5.96 25.77 23.02
N ALA A 11 7.01 25.09 23.49
CA ALA A 11 7.62 23.98 22.77
C ALA A 11 6.64 22.82 22.52
N SER A 12 5.81 22.50 23.53
CA SER A 12 4.74 21.51 23.40
C SER A 12 3.71 21.89 22.34
N ILE A 13 3.25 23.15 22.34
CA ILE A 13 2.29 23.65 21.35
C ILE A 13 2.88 23.59 19.94
N VAL A 14 4.12 24.05 19.76
CA VAL A 14 4.80 24.01 18.45
C VAL A 14 4.97 22.57 17.96
N ALA A 15 5.41 21.66 18.84
CA ALA A 15 5.52 20.24 18.51
C ALA A 15 4.15 19.65 18.13
N TYR A 16 3.10 20.00 18.86
CA TYR A 16 1.73 19.57 18.59
C TYR A 16 1.23 20.02 17.21
N VAL A 17 1.45 21.30 16.86
CA VAL A 17 1.06 21.85 15.54
C VAL A 17 1.84 21.17 14.41
N LYS A 18 3.16 21.01 14.55
CA LYS A 18 4.00 20.33 13.54
C LYS A 18 3.63 18.85 13.36
N LEU A 19 3.23 18.17 14.44
CA LEU A 19 2.70 16.82 14.39
C LEU A 19 1.35 16.76 13.68
N LYS A 20 0.50 17.78 13.82
CA LYS A 20 -0.80 17.89 13.14
C LYS A 20 -0.70 18.19 11.65
N GLN A 21 0.34 18.89 11.23
CA GLN A 21 0.53 19.25 9.83
C GLN A 21 0.62 17.97 8.96
N GLY A 22 -0.35 17.79 8.07
CA GLY A 22 -0.33 16.69 7.10
C GLY A 22 0.80 16.88 6.08
N GLU A 23 1.29 15.78 5.53
CA GLU A 23 2.23 15.77 4.40
C GLU A 23 1.50 15.15 3.21
N VAL A 24 1.52 15.87 2.09
CA VAL A 24 0.99 15.38 0.81
C VAL A 24 2.17 15.18 -0.12
N ILE A 25 2.39 13.94 -0.55
CA ILE A 25 3.42 13.56 -1.51
C ILE A 25 2.71 13.15 -2.78
N ARG A 26 3.04 13.79 -3.90
CA ARG A 26 2.50 13.44 -5.22
C ARG A 26 3.66 13.09 -6.16
N PHE A 27 3.54 11.97 -6.86
CA PHE A 27 4.51 11.54 -7.86
C PHE A 27 3.83 10.63 -8.90
N ASP A 28 4.44 10.54 -10.07
CA ASP A 28 3.99 9.63 -11.13
C ASP A 28 4.82 8.34 -11.10
N THR A 29 4.17 7.20 -11.36
CA THR A 29 4.80 5.89 -11.47
C THR A 29 4.27 5.15 -12.69
N PRO A 30 5.10 4.37 -13.42
CA PRO A 30 4.64 3.51 -14.51
C PRO A 30 3.90 2.26 -14.00
N ALA A 31 3.87 2.02 -12.68
CA ALA A 31 3.20 0.86 -12.12
C ALA A 31 1.66 0.99 -12.24
N PRO A 32 0.95 -0.13 -12.49
CA PRO A 32 -0.50 -0.14 -12.50
C PRO A 32 -1.06 0.10 -11.07
N PRO A 33 -2.27 0.67 -10.93
CA PRO A 33 -2.86 1.00 -9.61
C PRO A 33 -2.87 -0.18 -8.62
N GLN A 34 -3.18 -1.39 -9.10
CA GLN A 34 -3.20 -2.60 -8.28
C GLN A 34 -1.83 -2.93 -7.67
N HIS A 35 -0.74 -2.71 -8.41
CA HIS A 35 0.61 -2.91 -7.90
C HIS A 35 0.97 -1.88 -6.83
N VAL A 36 0.50 -0.64 -6.98
CA VAL A 36 0.65 0.42 -5.98
C VAL A 36 -0.10 0.05 -4.69
N VAL A 37 -1.32 -0.46 -4.80
CA VAL A 37 -2.13 -0.94 -3.65
C VAL A 37 -1.39 -2.06 -2.92
N MET A 38 -0.97 -3.10 -3.66
CA MET A 38 -0.28 -4.26 -3.09
C MET A 38 1.01 -3.87 -2.37
N THR A 39 1.83 -3.02 -3.00
CA THR A 39 3.08 -2.51 -2.40
C THR A 39 2.79 -1.69 -1.14
N SER A 40 1.77 -0.84 -1.17
CA SER A 40 1.37 -0.03 -0.01
C SER A 40 0.92 -0.90 1.16
N VAL A 41 0.12 -1.94 0.90
CA VAL A 41 -0.30 -2.91 1.94
C VAL A 41 0.88 -3.73 2.45
N ALA A 42 1.78 -4.17 1.57
CA ALA A 42 2.98 -4.90 1.98
C ALA A 42 3.89 -4.08 2.88
N GLN A 43 4.05 -2.78 2.60
CA GLN A 43 4.92 -1.88 3.38
C GLN A 43 4.26 -1.41 4.69
N VAL A 44 2.97 -1.08 4.66
CA VAL A 44 2.29 -0.41 5.77
C VAL A 44 1.38 -1.36 6.53
N GLY A 45 0.62 -2.20 5.84
CA GLY A 45 -0.32 -3.13 6.45
C GLY A 45 0.34 -4.24 7.28
N THR A 46 1.58 -4.60 6.96
CA THR A 46 2.37 -5.58 7.74
C THR A 46 3.09 -4.96 8.94
N ALA A 47 3.17 -3.63 9.00
CA ALA A 47 3.88 -2.93 10.06
C ALA A 47 3.07 -2.93 11.37
N ARG A 48 3.77 -3.12 12.49
CA ARG A 48 3.14 -3.18 13.82
C ARG A 48 2.32 -1.91 14.11
N ARG A 49 1.09 -2.07 14.60
CA ARG A 49 0.11 -1.02 14.97
C ARG A 49 -0.55 -0.28 13.81
N TRP A 50 -0.30 -0.68 12.57
CA TRP A 50 -1.08 -0.22 11.43
C TRP A 50 -2.26 -1.16 11.18
N THR A 51 -3.39 -0.58 10.82
CA THR A 51 -4.59 -1.31 10.41
C THR A 51 -5.09 -0.73 9.09
N THR A 52 -5.43 -1.60 8.14
CA THR A 52 -6.05 -1.16 6.89
C THR A 52 -7.48 -0.73 7.20
N ALA A 53 -7.79 0.54 6.95
CA ALA A 53 -9.10 1.12 7.18
C ALA A 53 -10.02 0.92 5.97
N THR A 54 -9.49 1.20 4.77
CA THR A 54 -10.18 0.99 3.50
C THR A 54 -9.17 0.53 2.45
N GLN A 55 -9.60 -0.36 1.56
CA GLN A 55 -8.83 -0.83 0.43
C GLN A 55 -9.77 -0.97 -0.77
N THR A 56 -9.47 -0.22 -1.82
CA THR A 56 -10.13 -0.29 -3.13
C THR A 56 -9.05 -0.40 -4.21
N ASP A 57 -9.45 -0.57 -5.47
CA ASP A 57 -8.51 -0.69 -6.59
C ASP A 57 -7.66 0.57 -6.83
N THR A 58 -8.11 1.72 -6.32
CA THR A 58 -7.51 3.04 -6.55
C THR A 58 -7.23 3.82 -5.27
N ASN A 59 -7.52 3.26 -4.11
CA ASN A 59 -7.33 3.93 -2.84
C ASN A 59 -7.04 2.95 -1.71
N VAL A 60 -6.08 3.29 -0.85
CA VAL A 60 -5.82 2.54 0.38
C VAL A 60 -5.62 3.49 1.54
N ALA A 61 -6.44 3.35 2.57
CA ALA A 61 -6.28 4.09 3.82
C ALA A 61 -5.82 3.16 4.94
N PHE A 62 -4.91 3.65 5.76
CA PHE A 62 -4.38 2.98 6.94
C PHE A 62 -4.52 3.88 8.16
N ASN A 63 -4.87 3.28 9.29
CA ASN A 63 -4.90 3.92 10.59
C ASN A 63 -3.78 3.36 11.47
N TYR A 64 -3.11 4.24 12.19
CA TYR A 64 -2.10 3.85 13.16
C TYR A 64 -2.65 3.94 14.58
N HIS A 65 -2.68 2.78 15.26
CA HIS A 65 -3.16 2.66 16.63
C HIS A 65 -2.01 2.73 17.63
N LYS A 66 -1.74 3.94 18.13
CA LYS A 66 -0.82 4.14 19.26
C LYS A 66 -1.60 4.18 20.57
N ARG A 67 -1.45 3.16 21.41
CA ARG A 67 -1.96 3.23 22.79
C ARG A 67 -1.01 4.08 23.65
N PRO A 68 -1.52 5.01 24.47
CA PRO A 68 -0.69 5.66 25.47
C PRO A 68 -0.25 4.61 26.51
N ASN A 69 1.05 4.54 26.78
CA ASN A 69 1.58 3.85 27.95
C ASN A 69 1.17 4.62 29.19
N THR A 70 0.14 4.11 29.87
CA THR A 70 -0.46 4.68 31.07
C THR A 70 0.56 4.87 32.19
N VAL A 71 1.56 3.99 32.30
CA VAL A 71 2.62 4.09 33.32
C VAL A 71 3.41 5.40 33.16
N VAL A 72 3.74 5.76 31.92
CA VAL A 72 4.49 7.01 31.67
C VAL A 72 3.61 8.23 31.96
N VAL A 73 2.32 8.18 31.66
CA VAL A 73 1.38 9.26 32.02
C VAL A 73 1.32 9.44 33.53
N ILE A 74 1.20 8.34 34.30
CA ILE A 74 1.13 8.37 35.77
C ILE A 74 2.41 8.94 36.37
N VAL A 75 3.58 8.49 35.90
CA VAL A 75 4.88 9.02 36.36
C VAL A 75 4.99 10.51 36.06
N LEU A 76 4.64 10.95 34.84
CA LEU A 76 4.68 12.38 34.51
C LEU A 76 3.69 13.19 35.37
N LEU A 77 2.52 12.63 35.69
CA LEU A 77 1.53 13.29 36.53
C LEU A 77 2.05 13.50 37.96
N LEU A 78 2.81 12.55 38.50
CA LEU A 78 3.46 12.66 39.82
C LEU A 78 4.53 13.75 39.87
N PHE A 79 5.25 13.98 38.75
CA PHE A 79 6.20 15.09 38.63
C PHE A 79 5.53 16.44 38.27
N GLY A 80 4.23 16.43 37.98
CA GLY A 80 3.44 17.62 37.70
C GLY A 80 2.28 17.33 36.75
N ILE A 81 1.15 17.99 36.97
CA ILE A 81 -0.06 17.81 36.15
C ILE A 81 0.19 18.20 34.68
N ILE A 82 0.91 19.30 34.46
CA ILE A 82 1.16 19.86 33.12
C ILE A 82 1.88 18.87 32.19
N PRO A 83 3.07 18.31 32.53
CA PRO A 83 3.76 17.36 31.65
C PRO A 83 2.93 16.10 31.39
N GLY A 84 2.18 15.60 32.39
CA GLY A 84 1.31 14.44 32.23
C GLY A 84 0.18 14.67 31.23
N VAL A 85 -0.51 15.81 31.33
CA VAL A 85 -1.61 16.19 30.41
C VAL A 85 -1.07 16.42 29.00
N VAL A 86 0.05 17.13 28.87
CA VAL A 86 0.72 17.36 27.57
C VAL A 86 1.07 16.04 26.88
N TYR A 87 1.67 15.11 27.61
CA TYR A 87 2.03 13.80 27.08
C TYR A 87 0.80 13.00 26.65
N TRP A 88 -0.26 13.03 27.47
CA TRP A 88 -1.50 12.33 27.17
C TRP A 88 -2.18 12.90 25.91
N MET A 89 -2.27 14.22 25.77
CA MET A 89 -2.84 14.88 24.57
C MET A 89 -2.03 14.58 23.31
N LEU A 90 -0.69 14.62 23.37
CA LEU A 90 0.16 14.32 22.22
C LEU A 90 0.01 12.88 21.75
N ARG A 91 -0.30 11.95 22.67
CA ARG A 91 -0.29 10.51 22.40
C ARG A 91 -1.64 9.94 22.02
N SER A 92 -2.74 10.65 22.31
CA SER A 92 -4.10 10.28 21.88
C SER A 92 -4.37 10.55 20.39
N LYS A 93 -3.39 11.11 19.67
CA LYS A 93 -3.54 11.44 18.26
C LYS A 93 -3.62 10.15 17.41
N ARG A 94 -4.73 10.01 16.68
CA ARG A 94 -4.86 9.02 15.61
C ARG A 94 -4.04 9.50 14.41
N GLU A 95 -3.06 8.69 14.01
CA GLU A 95 -2.31 8.93 12.79
C GLU A 95 -2.93 8.11 11.66
N ALA A 96 -2.96 8.65 10.46
CA ALA A 96 -3.60 8.09 9.29
C ALA A 96 -2.70 8.33 8.07
N LEU A 97 -2.75 7.36 7.17
CA LEU A 97 -2.08 7.39 5.87
C LEU A 97 -3.12 7.03 4.83
N ASN A 98 -3.27 7.84 3.79
CA ASN A 98 -4.14 7.59 2.67
C ASN A 98 -3.32 7.63 1.38
N VAL A 99 -3.44 6.60 0.55
CA VAL A 99 -2.73 6.47 -0.72
C VAL A 99 -3.78 6.40 -1.81
N MET A 100 -3.88 7.47 -2.60
CA MET A 100 -4.84 7.61 -3.68
C MET A 100 -4.11 7.48 -5.01
N MET A 101 -4.69 6.75 -5.96
CA MET A 101 -4.19 6.66 -7.33
C MET A 101 -5.17 7.35 -8.27
N THR A 102 -4.64 8.19 -9.16
CA THR A 102 -5.40 8.82 -10.24
C THR A 102 -4.67 8.57 -11.56
N ALA A 103 -5.42 8.50 -12.66
CA ALA A 103 -4.82 8.47 -13.98
C ALA A 103 -3.97 9.73 -14.17
N SER A 104 -2.71 9.56 -14.58
CA SER A 104 -1.83 10.71 -14.84
C SER A 104 -2.25 11.40 -16.13
N ALA A 105 -1.88 12.68 -16.25
CA ALA A 105 -2.04 13.42 -17.50
C ALA A 105 -1.13 12.86 -18.61
N ALA A 106 -0.06 12.15 -18.24
CA ALA A 106 0.83 11.47 -19.17
C ALA A 106 0.33 10.05 -19.48
N PRO A 107 0.30 9.63 -20.77
CA PRO A 107 -0.14 8.29 -21.16
C PRO A 107 0.69 7.20 -20.47
N GLY A 108 0.01 6.20 -19.89
CA GLY A 108 0.66 5.04 -19.29
C GLY A 108 1.28 5.27 -17.91
N LEU A 109 1.12 6.46 -17.31
CA LEU A 109 1.55 6.75 -15.94
C LEU A 109 0.36 6.83 -14.99
N THR A 110 0.57 6.36 -13.77
CA THR A 110 -0.37 6.50 -12.65
C THR A 110 0.16 7.58 -11.70
N THR A 111 -0.63 8.60 -11.43
CA THR A 111 -0.30 9.57 -10.37
C THR A 111 -0.68 8.96 -9.03
N VAL A 112 0.29 8.88 -8.11
CA VAL A 112 0.08 8.46 -6.72
C VAL A 112 0.13 9.69 -5.82
N GLN A 113 -0.94 9.90 -5.06
CA GLN A 113 -1.06 10.94 -4.05
C GLN A 113 -1.15 10.29 -2.66
N ILE A 114 -0.10 10.48 -1.88
CA ILE A 114 -0.03 10.01 -0.49
C ILE A 114 -0.34 11.19 0.43
N VAL A 115 -1.42 11.09 1.19
CA VAL A 115 -1.81 12.03 2.25
C VAL A 115 -1.55 11.37 3.59
N SER A 116 -0.65 11.92 4.38
CA SER A 116 -0.29 11.36 5.67
C SER A 116 -0.36 12.40 6.77
N ASN A 117 -0.59 11.99 8.00
CA ASN A 117 -0.45 12.86 9.17
C ASN A 117 0.32 12.14 10.30
N GLY A 118 0.80 12.92 11.27
CA GLY A 118 1.63 12.37 12.35
C GLY A 118 3.04 12.01 11.88
N TYR A 119 3.86 11.51 12.80
CA TYR A 119 5.25 11.19 12.49
C TYR A 119 5.34 9.83 11.77
N GLN A 120 4.61 8.83 12.25
CA GLN A 120 4.62 7.48 11.68
C GLN A 120 3.92 7.47 10.31
N GLY A 121 2.85 8.25 10.13
CA GLY A 121 2.23 8.40 8.82
C GLY A 121 3.17 9.00 7.78
N LYS A 122 3.94 10.03 8.15
CA LYS A 122 4.93 10.64 7.25
C LYS A 122 6.05 9.68 6.89
N SER A 123 6.61 8.95 7.86
CA SER A 123 7.66 7.97 7.58
C SER A 123 7.15 6.82 6.72
N ALA A 124 5.94 6.32 6.98
CA ALA A 124 5.31 5.29 6.17
C ALA A 124 5.05 5.77 4.74
N GLY A 125 4.53 6.99 4.57
CA GLY A 125 4.33 7.59 3.24
C GLY A 125 5.64 7.75 2.46
N ARG A 126 6.74 8.11 3.12
CA ARG A 126 8.07 8.17 2.49
C ARG A 126 8.61 6.79 2.12
N ALA A 127 8.38 5.77 2.95
CA ALA A 127 8.75 4.39 2.64
C ALA A 127 7.97 3.86 1.42
N VAL A 128 6.67 4.15 1.34
CA VAL A 128 5.83 3.82 0.18
C VAL A 128 6.32 4.54 -1.07
N ARG A 129 6.64 5.85 -0.96
CA ARG A 129 7.27 6.59 -2.06
C ARG A 129 8.61 5.99 -2.48
N ALA A 130 9.46 5.58 -1.55
CA ALA A 130 10.76 4.99 -1.86
C ALA A 130 10.59 3.64 -2.58
N ALA A 131 9.64 2.81 -2.13
CA ALA A 131 9.34 1.53 -2.77
C ALA A 131 8.75 1.66 -4.18
N LEU A 132 7.99 2.72 -4.44
CA LEU A 132 7.33 2.96 -5.73
C LEU A 132 8.12 3.88 -6.69
N GLY A 133 9.00 4.71 -6.14
CA GLY A 133 9.86 5.64 -6.88
C GLY A 133 11.12 4.99 -7.44
N VAL A 134 11.52 3.83 -6.91
CA VAL A 134 12.45 2.92 -7.59
C VAL A 134 11.61 2.04 -8.50
N SER A 135 11.57 2.37 -9.79
CA SER A 135 10.86 1.58 -10.80
C SER A 135 11.23 0.09 -10.66
N PRO A 136 10.28 -0.86 -10.57
CA PRO A 136 10.57 -2.28 -10.68
C PRO A 136 10.90 -2.61 -12.14
N THR A 137 12.10 -2.27 -12.57
CA THR A 137 12.76 -2.88 -13.74
C THR A 137 13.94 -3.74 -13.29
N ALA A 138 13.96 -4.18 -12.03
CA ALA A 138 15.03 -5.02 -11.49
C ALA A 138 14.55 -6.36 -10.90
N ALA A 139 13.26 -6.72 -10.98
CA ALA A 139 12.77 -7.98 -10.42
C ALA A 139 11.68 -8.70 -11.23
N VAL A 140 11.57 -8.44 -12.53
CA VAL A 140 10.85 -9.33 -13.46
C VAL A 140 11.71 -9.55 -14.71
N THR A 141 12.95 -10.01 -14.49
CA THR A 141 13.81 -10.53 -15.57
C THR A 141 14.73 -11.62 -15.01
N THR A 142 14.16 -12.63 -14.35
CA THR A 142 14.78 -13.96 -14.14
C THR A 142 13.77 -14.91 -13.48
N ALA A 143 12.65 -15.21 -14.15
CA ALA A 143 11.82 -16.39 -13.83
C ALA A 143 10.81 -16.70 -14.95
N SER A 144 11.24 -16.68 -16.21
CA SER A 144 10.53 -17.34 -17.31
C SER A 144 11.48 -17.62 -18.46
N THR A 145 12.62 -18.24 -18.13
CA THR A 145 13.31 -19.16 -19.03
C THR A 145 13.15 -20.56 -18.46
N GLN A 146 11.91 -20.95 -18.16
CA GLN A 146 11.59 -22.37 -18.18
C GLN A 146 11.53 -22.74 -19.65
N ALA A 147 12.61 -23.39 -20.10
CA ALA A 147 12.68 -23.99 -21.42
C ALA A 147 11.38 -24.76 -21.69
N LEU A 148 10.69 -24.36 -22.75
CA LEU A 148 9.57 -25.09 -23.32
C LEU A 148 10.06 -26.53 -23.60
N PRO A 149 9.56 -27.58 -22.94
CA PRO A 149 9.77 -28.91 -23.46
C PRO A 149 9.02 -29.00 -24.79
N ALA A 150 9.74 -29.39 -25.83
CA ALA A 150 9.24 -29.52 -27.19
C ALA A 150 7.90 -30.28 -27.24
N PRO A 151 6.93 -29.85 -28.07
CA PRO A 151 5.72 -30.64 -28.32
C PRO A 151 6.11 -31.92 -29.08
N ARG A 152 6.27 -33.02 -28.34
CA ARG A 152 6.26 -34.37 -28.91
C ARG A 152 4.81 -34.83 -29.00
N GLY A 153 4.32 -34.97 -30.22
CA GLY A 153 3.08 -35.68 -30.50
C GLY A 153 2.20 -34.96 -31.50
N ALA A 154 2.48 -35.22 -32.78
CA ALA A 154 1.53 -35.01 -33.86
C ALA A 154 0.23 -35.77 -33.55
N PHE A 155 -0.81 -35.06 -33.11
CA PHE A 155 -2.17 -35.58 -33.23
C PHE A 155 -2.57 -35.43 -34.69
N ALA A 156 -2.45 -36.54 -35.42
CA ALA A 156 -3.00 -36.68 -36.76
C ALA A 156 -4.52 -36.43 -36.71
N PRO A 157 -5.10 -35.74 -37.71
CA PRO A 157 -6.55 -35.60 -37.80
C PRO A 157 -7.20 -36.98 -37.98
N PRO A 158 -8.41 -37.22 -37.43
CA PRO A 158 -9.16 -38.43 -37.71
C PRO A 158 -9.42 -38.53 -39.21
N ALA A 159 -8.99 -39.63 -39.82
CA ALA A 159 -9.27 -39.93 -41.21
C ALA A 159 -10.78 -40.07 -41.42
N THR A 160 -11.35 -39.25 -42.29
CA THR A 160 -12.70 -39.42 -42.82
C THR A 160 -12.77 -40.76 -43.56
N PRO A 161 -13.66 -41.71 -43.19
CA PRO A 161 -13.85 -42.91 -43.98
C PRO A 161 -14.44 -42.52 -45.34
N LEU A 162 -13.74 -42.84 -46.43
CA LEU A 162 -14.34 -42.86 -47.76
C LEU A 162 -15.47 -43.92 -47.80
N PRO A 163 -16.59 -43.66 -48.48
CA PRO A 163 -17.62 -44.65 -48.71
C PRO A 163 -17.09 -45.80 -49.57
N SER A 164 -17.23 -47.02 -49.08
CA SER A 164 -16.92 -48.25 -49.82
C SER A 164 -17.88 -48.42 -51.00
N PRO A 165 -17.39 -48.63 -52.24
CA PRO A 165 -18.23 -48.89 -53.41
C PRO A 165 -18.61 -50.38 -53.44
N ALA A 166 -19.44 -50.80 -52.48
CA ALA A 166 -19.94 -52.17 -52.42
C ALA A 166 -21.31 -52.23 -51.73
N ASP A 167 -22.28 -51.47 -52.23
CA ASP A 167 -23.69 -51.87 -52.10
C ASP A 167 -24.50 -51.29 -53.26
N ARG A 168 -24.26 -51.88 -54.43
CA ARG A 168 -25.06 -51.73 -55.63
C ARG A 168 -25.68 -53.10 -55.87
N ARG A 169 -26.77 -53.44 -55.18
CA ARG A 169 -27.64 -54.59 -55.50
C ARG A 169 -28.98 -54.51 -54.75
N HIS A 170 -30.06 -54.53 -55.53
CA HIS A 170 -31.45 -54.81 -55.15
C HIS A 170 -32.08 -53.73 -54.24
N ASP A 171 -33.06 -52.94 -54.69
CA ASP A 171 -34.36 -53.43 -55.13
C ASP A 171 -35.00 -52.54 -56.20
N ALA A 172 -35.44 -53.21 -57.25
CA ALA A 172 -36.50 -52.78 -58.13
C ALA A 172 -37.70 -53.68 -57.81
N ALA A 173 -38.81 -53.07 -57.37
CA ALA A 173 -40.18 -53.54 -57.56
C ALA A 173 -41.14 -52.42 -57.13
#